data_AF-A0A504Y1G4-F1
#
_entry.id   AF-A0A504Y1G4-F1
#
_cell.length_a   1.000
_cell.length_b   1.000
_cell.length_c   1.000
_cell.angle_alpha   90.00
_cell.angle_beta   90.00
_cell.angle_gamma   90.00
#
_symmetry.space_group_name_H-M   'P 1'
#
loop_
_entity.id
_entity.type
_entity.pdbx_description
1 polymer ?
#
loop_
_entity_poly.entity_id
_entity_poly.type
_entity_poly.pdbx_seq_one_letter_code
_entity_poly.pdbx_strand_id
1 'polypeptide(L)'
;MQEPTSPSDGELREIQYRKHLSLNHTLKIVIRNSIYAAIGRVLMGVVKALVKHGVSRAFLVRVPSEFLSLDPLKWAAVFGGFSSFRFCLQTLLRILTPFGVSEKFVSLLAGCTSATPAFVMNKETRTELCLYLFVRSAHTFSLRYLLPRMPKILQEFHHYDVVLMCLSSSQIAYGCLFNPNTLPKSYQGFLNRASTFPEKLIRGHSGFCRQRLLPDLVDYCWSRKLPLIENFGQSGANTLCKVAHGDYSCNLWAMIFIFKNILTMGVPLYGPLRFVSMLAFQRRRLMTNPVSTIMQNVRSMLISALFLALYTAIILRSACFGVQHRGGGTKTVTALSSIAGLATLLEPKGRRMDLALYCSMHALRSFLLTQNLRGRLPYPRHWFVCTVYLLSVGFLCYQYEEEPKLLDRRVRTALRLLLDEQSPAALTEKETSPLASAAASTYDGAEAPAESRCGQSQGKASASRQHRVLCVDAPRAVDLPEETRVTEGMGQQRRHYRRSVAAFPATKFKEQQ
;
A
#
# COMPACT_ATOMS: atom_id res chain seq x y z
N MET A 1 -16.56 13.48 22.55
CA MET A 1 -17.07 14.75 22.01
C MET A 1 -16.05 15.80 22.41
N GLN A 2 -15.14 16.17 21.51
CA GLN A 2 -14.27 17.34 21.69
C GLN A 2 -14.87 18.41 20.79
N GLU A 3 -15.21 19.56 21.36
CA GLU A 3 -15.60 20.74 20.59
C GLU A 3 -14.55 21.04 19.51
N PRO A 4 -14.95 21.58 18.34
CA PRO A 4 -13.99 22.11 17.40
C PRO A 4 -13.24 23.25 18.09
N THR A 5 -12.00 23.00 18.49
CA THR A 5 -11.09 24.04 18.97
C THR A 5 -11.10 25.17 17.95
N SER A 6 -11.49 26.37 18.39
CA SER A 6 -11.43 27.57 17.56
C SER A 6 -10.02 27.69 16.95
N PRO A 7 -9.91 27.99 15.64
CA PRO A 7 -8.61 28.13 15.01
C PRO A 7 -7.83 29.23 15.73
N SER A 8 -6.56 28.96 16.04
CA SER A 8 -5.66 29.97 16.62
C SER A 8 -5.53 31.18 15.69
N ASP A 9 -5.26 32.38 16.21
CA ASP A 9 -5.08 33.59 15.38
C ASP A 9 -4.02 33.42 14.28
N GLY A 10 -3.00 32.59 14.52
CA GLY A 10 -2.02 32.17 13.52
C GLY A 10 -2.62 31.32 12.39
N GLU A 11 -3.52 30.38 12.70
CA GLU A 11 -4.24 29.57 11.70
C GLU A 11 -5.22 30.43 10.88
N LEU A 12 -5.90 31.41 11.50
CA LEU A 12 -6.77 32.36 10.81
C LEU A 12 -6.00 33.25 9.82
N ARG A 13 -4.86 33.82 10.26
CA ARG A 13 -3.95 34.59 9.38
C ARG A 13 -3.41 33.73 8.24
N GLU A 14 -3.07 32.47 8.49
CA GLU A 14 -2.59 31.55 7.46
C GLU A 14 -3.68 31.20 6.44
N ILE A 15 -4.93 30.97 6.88
CA ILE A 15 -6.09 30.78 6.01
C ILE A 15 -6.31 32.03 5.13
N GLN A 16 -6.17 33.22 5.70
CA GLN A 16 -6.34 34.49 4.98
C GLN A 16 -5.20 34.76 3.99
N TYR A 17 -3.96 34.42 4.34
CA TYR A 17 -2.80 34.44 3.44
C TYR A 17 -2.98 33.45 2.27
N ARG A 18 -3.43 32.22 2.54
CA ARG A 18 -3.72 31.20 1.52
C ARG A 18 -4.81 31.64 0.55
N LYS A 19 -5.79 32.44 1.01
CA LYS A 19 -6.85 33.01 0.16
C LYS A 19 -6.31 34.11 -0.78
N HIS A 20 -5.24 34.82 -0.42
CA HIS A 20 -4.68 35.97 -1.14
C HIS A 20 -3.35 35.69 -1.88
N LEU A 21 -3.05 34.44 -2.27
CA LEU A 21 -1.93 34.19 -3.18
C LEU A 21 -2.11 34.94 -4.51
N SER A 22 -1.09 35.71 -4.91
CA SER A 22 -1.04 36.40 -6.21
C SER A 22 -1.05 35.39 -7.37
N LEU A 23 -1.81 35.69 -8.42
CA LEU A 23 -1.88 34.88 -9.64
C LEU A 23 -0.50 34.57 -10.24
N ASN A 24 0.40 35.55 -10.20
CA ASN A 24 1.77 35.41 -10.70
C ASN A 24 2.58 34.41 -9.87
N HIS A 25 2.32 34.33 -8.57
CA HIS A 25 2.98 33.38 -7.68
C HIS A 25 2.49 31.95 -7.94
N THR A 26 1.17 31.75 -8.05
CA THR A 26 0.59 30.43 -8.38
C THR A 26 1.04 29.94 -9.75
N LEU A 27 1.09 30.82 -10.76
CA LEU A 27 1.59 30.48 -12.09
C LEU A 27 3.05 30.03 -12.05
N LYS A 28 3.91 30.71 -11.27
CA LYS A 28 5.30 30.32 -11.07
C LYS A 28 5.43 28.93 -10.45
N ILE A 29 4.59 28.61 -9.46
CA ILE A 29 4.55 27.27 -8.83
C ILE A 29 4.12 26.20 -9.83
N VAL A 30 3.06 26.46 -10.60
CA VAL A 30 2.55 25.53 -11.62
C VAL A 30 3.62 25.20 -12.65
N ILE A 31 4.31 26.21 -13.20
CA ILE A 31 5.39 26.03 -14.18
C ILE A 31 6.55 25.24 -13.56
N ARG A 32 7.00 25.63 -12.35
CA ARG A 32 8.08 24.95 -11.63
C ARG A 32 7.78 23.47 -11.42
N ASN A 33 6.60 23.14 -10.89
CA ASN A 33 6.22 21.77 -10.59
C ASN A 33 6.01 20.93 -11.86
N SER A 34 5.51 21.54 -12.94
CA SER A 34 5.38 20.89 -14.25
C SER A 34 6.76 20.51 -14.81
N ILE A 35 7.74 21.40 -14.73
CA ILE A 35 9.12 21.15 -15.14
C ILE A 35 9.76 20.05 -14.29
N TYR A 36 9.60 20.10 -12.96
CA TYR A 36 10.13 19.06 -12.06
C TYR A 36 9.53 17.68 -12.34
N ALA A 37 8.23 17.61 -12.67
CA ALA A 37 7.60 16.35 -13.05
C ALA A 37 8.15 15.80 -14.38
N ALA A 38 8.35 16.66 -15.38
CA ALA A 38 8.96 16.26 -16.65
C ALA A 38 10.39 15.73 -16.44
N ILE A 39 11.23 16.49 -15.73
CA ILE A 39 12.62 16.10 -15.42
C ILE A 39 12.64 14.78 -14.63
N GLY A 40 11.79 14.64 -13.61
CA GLY A 40 11.70 13.43 -12.81
C GLY A 40 11.30 12.20 -13.63
N ARG A 41 10.38 12.35 -14.60
CA ARG A 41 9.99 11.26 -15.49
C ARG A 41 11.12 10.84 -16.43
N VAL A 42 11.87 11.79 -16.97
CA VAL A 42 13.05 11.51 -17.79
C VAL A 42 14.11 10.79 -16.95
N LEU A 43 14.41 11.30 -15.75
CA LEU A 43 15.38 10.67 -14.84
C LEU A 43 15.00 9.23 -14.51
N MET A 44 13.72 8.96 -14.23
CA MET A 44 13.24 7.58 -14.01
C MET A 44 13.41 6.68 -15.24
N GLY A 45 13.19 7.21 -16.45
CA GLY A 45 13.44 6.49 -17.70
C GLY A 45 14.93 6.14 -17.86
N VAL A 46 15.81 7.11 -17.62
CA VAL A 46 17.26 6.94 -17.66
C VAL A 46 17.73 5.91 -16.64
N VAL A 47 17.27 6.00 -15.38
CA VAL A 47 17.61 5.01 -14.34
C VAL A 47 17.13 3.62 -14.71
N LYS A 48 15.91 3.49 -15.24
CA LYS A 48 15.37 2.20 -15.68
C LYS A 48 16.18 1.60 -16.84
N ALA A 49 16.58 2.42 -17.80
CA ALA A 49 17.43 2.00 -18.91
C ALA A 49 18.82 1.55 -18.40
N LEU A 50 19.40 2.31 -17.47
CA LEU A 50 20.68 2.00 -16.83
C LEU A 50 20.62 0.67 -16.06
N VAL A 51 19.56 0.45 -15.28
CA VAL A 51 19.37 -0.80 -14.51
C VAL A 51 19.20 -2.01 -15.43
N LYS A 52 18.53 -1.85 -16.58
CA LYS A 52 18.23 -2.96 -17.49
C LYS A 52 19.40 -3.30 -18.42
N HIS A 53 20.14 -2.31 -18.89
CA HIS A 53 21.14 -2.48 -19.96
C HIS A 53 22.57 -2.12 -19.53
N GLY A 54 22.78 -1.62 -18.32
CA GLY A 54 24.06 -1.09 -17.86
C GLY A 54 24.50 0.16 -18.64
N VAL A 55 25.75 0.56 -18.45
CA VAL A 55 26.39 1.64 -19.24
C VAL A 55 26.87 1.03 -20.56
N SER A 56 25.94 0.75 -21.47
CA SER A 56 26.23 0.18 -22.79
C SER A 56 25.89 1.17 -23.91
N ARG A 57 26.42 0.97 -25.13
CA ARG A 57 26.03 1.76 -26.32
C ARG A 57 24.51 1.72 -26.55
N ALA A 58 23.84 0.63 -26.18
CA ALA A 58 22.39 0.49 -26.23
C ALA A 58 21.64 1.44 -25.26
N PHE A 59 22.27 1.86 -24.16
CA PHE A 59 21.72 2.87 -23.26
C PHE A 59 21.78 4.26 -23.90
N LEU A 60 22.94 4.65 -24.44
CA LEU A 60 23.16 5.96 -25.07
C LEU A 60 22.21 6.23 -26.23
N VAL A 61 21.90 5.23 -27.06
CA VAL A 61 20.95 5.37 -28.17
C VAL A 61 19.51 5.60 -27.70
N ARG A 62 19.15 5.14 -26.49
CA ARG A 62 17.77 5.19 -25.98
C ARG A 62 17.49 6.44 -25.14
N VAL A 63 18.50 7.11 -24.60
CA VAL A 63 18.34 8.35 -23.83
C VAL A 63 17.62 9.46 -24.61
N PRO A 64 17.98 9.79 -25.88
CA PRO A 64 17.28 10.82 -26.64
C PRO A 64 15.79 10.52 -26.86
N SER A 65 15.44 9.24 -27.02
CA SER A 65 14.05 8.82 -27.21
C SER A 65 13.17 9.00 -25.97
N GLU A 66 13.76 9.03 -24.77
CA GLU A 66 13.00 9.34 -23.53
C GLU A 66 12.73 10.85 -23.41
N PHE A 67 13.66 11.71 -23.83
CA PHE A 67 13.48 13.16 -23.85
C PHE A 67 12.44 13.63 -24.88
N LEU A 68 12.44 13.02 -26.07
CA LEU A 68 11.50 13.33 -27.14
C LEU A 68 10.16 12.61 -27.01
N SER A 69 9.97 11.83 -25.94
CA SER A 69 8.69 11.16 -25.71
C SER A 69 7.61 12.15 -25.24
N LEU A 70 6.35 11.85 -25.54
CA LEU A 70 5.19 12.61 -25.03
C LEU A 70 4.96 12.39 -23.52
N ASP A 71 5.59 11.39 -22.91
CA ASP A 71 5.35 11.00 -21.52
C ASP A 71 5.76 12.09 -20.50
N PRO A 72 6.95 12.72 -20.57
CA PRO A 72 7.30 13.86 -19.73
C PRO A 72 6.27 14.99 -19.80
N LEU A 73 5.75 15.30 -21.00
CA LEU A 73 4.75 16.35 -21.17
C LEU A 73 3.41 15.97 -20.55
N LYS A 74 2.98 14.71 -20.68
CA LYS A 74 1.78 14.21 -19.98
C LYS A 74 1.94 14.37 -18.47
N TRP A 75 3.09 13.99 -17.90
CA TRP A 75 3.32 14.09 -16.45
C TRP A 75 3.42 15.55 -16.00
N ALA A 76 4.02 16.43 -16.81
CA ALA A 76 4.01 17.87 -16.58
C ALA A 76 2.58 18.40 -16.49
N ALA A 77 1.70 18.01 -17.42
CA ALA A 77 0.29 18.43 -17.41
C ALA A 77 -0.45 17.98 -16.14
N VAL A 78 -0.23 16.74 -15.68
CA VAL A 78 -0.88 16.22 -14.44
C VAL A 78 -0.43 16.98 -13.20
N PHE A 79 0.87 17.14 -13.02
CA PHE A 79 1.42 17.84 -11.85
C PHE A 79 1.15 19.34 -11.90
N GLY A 80 1.15 19.94 -13.09
CA GLY A 80 0.70 21.31 -13.31
C GLY A 80 -0.77 21.51 -12.95
N GLY A 81 -1.63 20.57 -13.36
CA GLY A 81 -3.04 20.52 -12.98
C GLY A 81 -3.23 20.48 -11.47
N PHE A 82 -2.61 19.53 -10.77
CA PHE A 82 -2.71 19.48 -9.31
C PHE A 82 -2.20 20.75 -8.61
N SER A 83 -1.14 21.36 -9.15
CA SER A 83 -0.58 22.62 -8.61
C SER A 83 -1.50 23.82 -8.86
N SER A 84 -2.39 23.76 -9.87
CA SER A 84 -3.34 24.83 -10.17
C SER A 84 -4.56 24.83 -9.26
N PHE A 85 -4.64 23.97 -8.25
CA PHE A 85 -5.79 23.87 -7.33
C PHE A 85 -6.17 25.22 -6.70
N ARG A 86 -5.21 25.99 -6.17
CA ARG A 86 -5.47 27.31 -5.58
C ARG A 86 -6.03 28.31 -6.59
N PHE A 87 -5.53 28.29 -7.83
CA PHE A 87 -6.04 29.11 -8.92
C PHE A 87 -7.47 28.74 -9.30
N CYS A 88 -7.76 27.44 -9.42
CA CYS A 88 -9.11 26.93 -9.66
C CYS A 88 -10.05 27.33 -8.51
N LEU A 89 -9.61 27.19 -7.25
CA LEU A 89 -10.38 27.55 -6.08
C LEU A 89 -10.74 29.04 -6.07
N GLN A 90 -9.77 29.93 -6.27
CA GLN A 90 -10.03 31.38 -6.31
C GLN A 90 -10.97 31.77 -7.45
N THR A 91 -10.75 31.21 -8.64
CA THR A 91 -11.59 31.48 -9.82
C THR A 91 -13.02 31.00 -9.61
N LEU A 92 -13.20 29.77 -9.12
CA LEU A 92 -14.53 29.23 -8.86
C LEU A 92 -15.23 29.92 -7.69
N LEU A 93 -14.51 30.34 -6.64
CA LEU A 93 -15.10 31.13 -5.56
C LEU A 93 -15.64 32.44 -6.11
N ARG A 94 -14.88 33.20 -6.90
CA ARG A 94 -15.36 34.45 -7.51
C ARG A 94 -16.60 34.27 -8.40
N ILE A 95 -16.68 33.15 -9.11
CA ILE A 95 -17.80 32.87 -10.02
C ILE A 95 -19.03 32.37 -9.25
N LEU A 96 -18.85 31.52 -8.24
CA LEU A 96 -19.93 30.76 -7.59
C LEU A 96 -20.43 31.37 -6.27
N THR A 97 -19.63 32.20 -5.59
CA THR A 97 -20.09 32.93 -4.40
C THR A 97 -21.27 33.87 -4.67
N PRO A 98 -21.37 34.61 -5.79
CA PRO A 98 -22.57 35.40 -6.08
C PRO A 98 -23.83 34.55 -6.30
N PHE A 99 -23.69 33.25 -6.58
CA PHE A 99 -24.82 32.31 -6.70
C PHE A 99 -25.19 31.62 -5.37
N GLY A 100 -24.57 32.01 -4.24
CA GLY A 100 -24.88 31.45 -2.92
C GLY A 100 -24.37 30.02 -2.70
N VAL A 101 -23.43 29.53 -3.52
CA VAL A 101 -22.87 28.19 -3.39
C VAL A 101 -21.91 28.13 -2.19
N SER A 102 -22.02 27.08 -1.37
CA SER A 102 -21.14 26.88 -0.20
C SER A 102 -19.67 26.78 -0.59
N GLU A 103 -18.77 27.47 0.13
CA GLU A 103 -17.32 27.41 -0.06
C GLU A 103 -16.78 25.97 -0.07
N LYS A 104 -17.41 25.08 0.71
CA LYS A 104 -17.10 23.65 0.81
C LYS A 104 -17.31 22.90 -0.50
N PHE A 105 -18.41 23.19 -1.18
CA PHE A 105 -18.70 22.58 -2.46
C PHE A 105 -17.79 23.12 -3.56
N VAL A 106 -17.43 24.41 -3.47
CA VAL A 106 -16.48 25.05 -4.37
C VAL A 106 -15.08 24.43 -4.27
N SER A 107 -14.61 24.09 -3.07
CA SER A 107 -13.30 23.43 -2.91
C SER A 107 -13.26 22.02 -3.49
N LEU A 108 -14.36 21.27 -3.35
CA LEU A 108 -14.52 19.98 -4.03
C LEU A 108 -14.48 20.13 -5.55
N LEU A 109 -15.23 21.10 -6.09
CA LEU A 109 -15.30 21.34 -7.53
C LEU A 109 -13.95 21.83 -8.09
N ALA A 110 -13.24 22.69 -7.36
CA ALA A 110 -11.89 23.14 -7.70
C ALA A 110 -10.91 21.96 -7.77
N GLY A 111 -10.97 21.03 -6.82
CA GLY A 111 -10.16 19.80 -6.84
C GLY A 111 -10.52 18.86 -8.01
N CYS A 112 -11.81 18.78 -8.39
CA CYS A 112 -12.21 18.04 -9.59
C CYS A 112 -11.64 18.71 -10.86
N THR A 113 -11.71 20.03 -10.98
CA THR A 113 -11.20 20.75 -12.16
C THR A 113 -9.68 20.62 -12.30
N SER A 114 -8.93 20.71 -11.20
CA SER A 114 -7.47 20.59 -11.17
C SER A 114 -6.98 19.17 -11.53
N ALA A 115 -7.82 18.15 -11.36
CA ALA A 115 -7.53 16.76 -11.70
C ALA A 115 -7.70 16.42 -13.20
N THR A 116 -8.41 17.25 -13.97
CA THR A 116 -8.74 16.97 -15.38
C THR A 116 -7.54 16.66 -16.30
N PRO A 117 -6.34 17.25 -16.11
CA PRO A 117 -5.19 16.95 -16.99
C PRO A 117 -4.72 15.48 -16.93
N ALA A 118 -5.12 14.72 -15.92
CA ALA A 118 -4.85 13.27 -15.87
C ALA A 118 -5.54 12.47 -16.97
N PHE A 119 -6.49 13.05 -17.70
CA PHE A 119 -7.14 12.37 -18.83
C PHE A 119 -6.22 12.18 -20.03
N VAL A 120 -5.15 12.98 -20.14
CA VAL A 120 -4.12 12.86 -21.19
C VAL A 120 -3.25 11.59 -20.98
N MET A 121 -3.28 10.99 -19.77
CA MET A 121 -2.55 9.77 -19.48
C MET A 121 -3.12 8.53 -20.18
N ASN A 122 -2.26 7.53 -20.35
CA ASN A 122 -2.66 6.24 -20.91
C ASN A 122 -3.71 5.56 -20.02
N LYS A 123 -4.60 4.75 -20.63
CA LYS A 123 -5.71 4.04 -19.96
C LYS A 123 -5.26 3.27 -18.70
N GLU A 124 -4.12 2.57 -18.78
CA GLU A 124 -3.56 1.81 -17.67
C GLU A 124 -3.14 2.73 -16.52
N THR A 125 -2.29 3.73 -16.80
CA THR A 125 -1.83 4.71 -15.80
C THR A 125 -2.98 5.46 -15.13
N ARG A 126 -4.02 5.84 -15.90
CA ARG A 126 -5.24 6.46 -15.35
C ARG A 126 -5.95 5.55 -14.35
N THR A 127 -6.03 4.26 -14.67
CA THR A 127 -6.69 3.28 -13.78
C THR A 127 -5.88 3.10 -12.49
N GLU A 128 -4.55 3.02 -12.59
CA GLU A 128 -3.68 2.90 -11.41
C GLU A 128 -3.72 4.17 -10.54
N LEU A 129 -3.71 5.37 -11.14
CA LEU A 129 -3.90 6.64 -10.43
C LEU A 129 -5.28 6.74 -9.76
N CYS A 130 -6.33 6.32 -10.46
CA CYS A 130 -7.69 6.23 -9.91
C CYS A 130 -7.72 5.36 -8.67
N LEU A 131 -7.22 4.13 -8.74
CA LEU A 131 -7.22 3.21 -7.60
C LEU A 131 -6.39 3.76 -6.44
N TYR A 132 -5.22 4.32 -6.73
CA TYR A 132 -4.32 4.89 -5.74
C TYR A 132 -4.95 6.05 -4.95
N LEU A 133 -5.64 6.97 -5.63
CA LEU A 133 -6.31 8.11 -4.99
C LEU A 133 -7.64 7.72 -4.38
N PHE A 134 -8.40 6.83 -5.02
CA PHE A 134 -9.67 6.32 -4.49
C PHE A 134 -9.49 5.68 -3.13
N VAL A 135 -8.54 4.74 -2.99
CA VAL A 135 -8.28 4.06 -1.72
C VAL A 135 -7.89 5.05 -0.61
N ARG A 136 -7.13 6.10 -0.93
CA ARG A 136 -6.76 7.15 0.03
C ARG A 136 -7.96 8.01 0.42
N SER A 137 -8.77 8.40 -0.56
CA SER A 137 -10.00 9.15 -0.32
C SER A 137 -11.01 8.33 0.50
N ALA A 138 -11.12 7.03 0.25
CA ALA A 138 -11.98 6.12 0.98
C ALA A 138 -11.48 5.93 2.42
N HIS A 139 -10.15 5.87 2.64
CA HIS A 139 -9.57 5.83 3.98
C HIS A 139 -9.88 7.11 4.77
N THR A 140 -9.67 8.29 4.19
CA THR A 140 -10.01 9.55 4.87
C THR A 140 -11.50 9.72 5.08
N PHE A 141 -12.32 9.30 4.12
CA PHE A 141 -13.78 9.25 4.26
C PHE A 141 -14.20 8.34 5.40
N SER A 142 -13.56 7.17 5.52
CA SER A 142 -13.84 6.22 6.60
C SER A 142 -13.48 6.79 7.97
N LEU A 143 -12.33 7.45 8.09
CA LEU A 143 -11.93 8.10 9.35
C LEU A 143 -12.89 9.23 9.76
N ARG A 144 -13.41 9.99 8.78
CA ARG A 144 -14.25 11.16 9.05
C ARG A 144 -15.71 10.83 9.31
N TYR A 145 -16.31 9.99 8.48
CA TYR A 145 -17.76 9.76 8.48
C TYR A 145 -18.15 8.41 9.06
N LEU A 146 -17.33 7.37 8.82
CA LEU A 146 -17.67 6.02 9.25
C LEU A 146 -17.23 5.78 10.70
N LEU A 147 -15.98 6.09 11.03
CA LEU A 147 -15.38 5.81 12.34
C LEU A 147 -16.17 6.42 13.50
N PRO A 148 -16.63 7.69 13.46
CA PRO A 148 -17.42 8.26 14.55
C PRO A 148 -18.80 7.62 14.72
N ARG A 149 -19.30 6.92 13.70
CA ARG A 149 -20.60 6.25 13.70
C ARG A 149 -20.52 4.79 14.18
N MET A 150 -19.31 4.24 14.33
CA MET A 150 -19.07 2.87 14.79
C MET A 150 -19.12 2.75 16.32
N PRO A 151 -19.36 1.55 16.89
CA PRO A 151 -19.32 1.34 18.35
C PRO A 151 -17.95 1.68 18.95
N LYS A 152 -17.92 2.05 20.25
CA LYS A 152 -16.71 2.48 20.99
C LYS A 152 -15.53 1.51 20.85
N ILE A 153 -15.80 0.20 20.90
CA ILE A 153 -14.79 -0.87 20.75
C ILE A 153 -14.03 -0.71 19.43
N LEU A 154 -14.72 -0.34 18.35
CA LEU A 154 -14.07 -0.11 17.07
C LEU A 154 -13.34 1.24 17.11
N GLN A 155 -13.94 2.30 17.62
CA GLN A 155 -13.29 3.62 17.70
C GLN A 155 -11.91 3.58 18.41
N GLU A 156 -11.79 2.76 19.45
CA GLU A 156 -10.55 2.57 20.22
C GLU A 156 -9.55 1.59 19.56
N PHE A 157 -9.93 0.92 18.47
CA PHE A 157 -9.08 -0.07 17.83
C PHE A 157 -7.87 0.57 17.13
N HIS A 158 -6.66 0.27 17.58
CA HIS A 158 -5.44 0.90 17.07
C HIS A 158 -4.82 0.23 15.84
N HIS A 159 -5.32 -0.94 15.40
CA HIS A 159 -4.67 -1.81 14.40
C HIS A 159 -5.45 -1.92 13.07
N TYR A 160 -6.12 -0.85 12.66
CA TYR A 160 -6.84 -0.77 11.38
C TYR A 160 -5.96 -1.04 10.16
N ASP A 161 -4.70 -0.61 10.23
CA ASP A 161 -3.67 -0.88 9.23
C ASP A 161 -3.45 -2.38 9.01
N VAL A 162 -3.38 -3.16 10.09
CA VAL A 162 -3.20 -4.61 10.04
C VAL A 162 -4.45 -5.30 9.50
N VAL A 163 -5.65 -4.89 9.95
CA VAL A 163 -6.91 -5.47 9.45
C VAL A 163 -7.07 -5.24 7.96
N LEU A 164 -6.83 -4.01 7.48
CA LEU A 164 -6.86 -3.67 6.06
C LEU A 164 -5.86 -4.52 5.27
N MET A 165 -4.67 -4.73 5.83
CA MET A 165 -3.64 -5.55 5.22
C MET A 165 -4.02 -7.04 5.17
N CYS A 166 -4.63 -7.59 6.22
CA CYS A 166 -5.17 -8.96 6.23
C CYS A 166 -6.23 -9.16 5.14
N LEU A 167 -7.20 -8.26 5.04
CA LEU A 167 -8.23 -8.29 4.00
C LEU A 167 -7.62 -8.18 2.59
N SER A 168 -6.66 -7.27 2.41
CA SER A 168 -5.98 -7.09 1.13
C SER A 168 -5.17 -8.33 0.73
N SER A 169 -4.51 -8.95 1.70
CA SER A 169 -3.66 -10.14 1.48
C SER A 169 -4.46 -11.34 1.02
N SER A 170 -5.65 -11.54 1.58
CA SER A 170 -6.59 -12.57 1.14
C SER A 170 -6.88 -12.44 -0.36
N GLN A 171 -7.27 -11.25 -0.80
CA GLN A 171 -7.64 -11.00 -2.20
C GLN A 171 -6.43 -10.97 -3.15
N ILE A 172 -5.27 -10.49 -2.69
CA ILE A 172 -4.02 -10.54 -3.45
C ILE A 172 -3.60 -11.99 -3.67
N ALA A 173 -3.61 -12.82 -2.62
CA ALA A 173 -3.31 -14.24 -2.73
C ALA A 173 -4.29 -14.96 -3.65
N TYR A 174 -5.60 -14.64 -3.55
CA TYR A 174 -6.60 -15.16 -4.48
C TYR A 174 -6.27 -14.82 -5.94
N GLY A 175 -5.99 -13.54 -6.21
CA GLY A 175 -5.61 -13.07 -7.55
C GLY A 175 -4.35 -13.79 -8.04
N CYS A 176 -3.30 -13.82 -7.23
CA CYS A 176 -2.02 -14.39 -7.59
C CYS A 176 -2.09 -15.90 -7.88
N LEU A 177 -2.81 -16.67 -7.06
CA LEU A 177 -2.87 -18.12 -7.18
C LEU A 177 -3.90 -18.57 -8.21
N PHE A 178 -5.10 -18.00 -8.19
CA PHE A 178 -6.25 -18.58 -8.90
C PHE A 178 -6.61 -17.84 -10.19
N ASN A 179 -6.43 -16.52 -10.23
CA ASN A 179 -6.81 -15.67 -11.37
C ASN A 179 -5.74 -14.58 -11.63
N PRO A 180 -4.52 -14.93 -12.06
CA PRO A 180 -3.38 -13.99 -12.14
C PRO A 180 -3.62 -12.79 -13.07
N ASN A 181 -4.54 -12.93 -14.04
CA ASN A 181 -4.91 -11.87 -14.98
C ASN A 181 -5.67 -10.70 -14.33
N THR A 182 -6.14 -10.84 -13.08
CA THR A 182 -6.83 -9.75 -12.37
C THR A 182 -5.87 -8.76 -11.72
N LEU A 183 -4.59 -9.12 -11.58
CA LEU A 183 -3.54 -8.26 -11.05
C LEU A 183 -2.76 -7.60 -12.19
N PRO A 184 -2.17 -6.41 -11.99
CA PRO A 184 -1.28 -5.80 -12.97
C PRO A 184 -0.08 -6.72 -13.25
N LYS A 185 0.36 -6.82 -14.52
CA LYS A 185 1.45 -7.74 -14.93
C LYS A 185 2.75 -7.50 -14.15
N SER A 186 3.07 -6.24 -13.87
CA SER A 186 4.24 -5.86 -13.07
C SER A 186 4.15 -6.37 -11.62
N TYR A 187 2.97 -6.25 -11.01
CA TYR A 187 2.72 -6.71 -9.65
C TYR A 187 2.67 -8.23 -9.57
N GLN A 188 2.02 -8.90 -10.52
CA GLN A 188 2.04 -10.37 -10.62
C GLN A 188 3.47 -10.89 -10.80
N GLY A 189 4.27 -10.26 -11.66
CA GLY A 189 5.68 -10.61 -11.85
C GLY A 189 6.51 -10.44 -10.58
N PHE A 190 6.23 -9.38 -9.81
CA PHE A 190 6.83 -9.18 -8.49
C PHE A 190 6.45 -10.29 -7.51
N LEU A 191 5.17 -10.65 -7.40
CA LEU A 191 4.69 -11.72 -6.51
C LEU A 191 5.27 -13.09 -6.89
N ASN A 192 5.29 -13.41 -8.19
CA ASN A 192 5.90 -14.64 -8.69
C ASN A 192 7.38 -14.70 -8.30
N ARG A 193 8.13 -13.61 -8.49
CA ARG A 193 9.54 -13.55 -8.10
C ARG A 193 9.72 -13.67 -6.58
N ALA A 194 8.87 -13.00 -5.80
CA ALA A 194 8.90 -13.04 -4.34
C ALA A 194 8.59 -14.44 -3.80
N SER A 195 7.78 -15.25 -4.49
CA SER A 195 7.52 -16.63 -4.11
C SER A 195 8.70 -17.58 -4.34
N THR A 196 9.67 -17.19 -5.20
CA THR A 196 10.76 -18.05 -5.71
C THR A 196 10.32 -19.34 -6.41
N PHE A 197 9.01 -19.57 -6.53
CA PHE A 197 8.44 -20.72 -7.21
C PHE A 197 8.29 -20.47 -8.71
N PRO A 198 8.49 -21.51 -9.55
CA PRO A 198 8.20 -21.39 -10.97
C PRO A 198 6.69 -21.22 -11.17
N GLU A 199 6.32 -20.34 -12.08
CA GLU A 199 4.92 -20.01 -12.34
C GLU A 199 4.08 -21.24 -12.70
N LYS A 200 4.67 -22.20 -13.44
CA LYS A 200 4.05 -23.49 -13.78
C LYS A 200 3.60 -24.27 -12.54
N LEU A 201 4.41 -24.27 -11.48
CA LEU A 201 4.11 -24.95 -10.22
C LEU A 201 3.01 -24.22 -9.43
N ILE A 202 3.02 -22.89 -9.42
CA ILE A 202 1.97 -22.07 -8.78
C ILE A 202 0.62 -22.36 -9.45
N ARG A 203 0.59 -22.38 -10.79
CA ARG A 203 -0.61 -22.73 -11.56
C ARG A 203 -1.04 -24.17 -11.28
N GLY A 204 -0.10 -25.10 -11.16
CA GLY A 204 -0.36 -26.47 -10.73
C GLY A 204 -1.07 -26.57 -9.38
N HIS A 205 -0.62 -25.82 -8.38
CA HIS A 205 -1.29 -25.75 -7.07
C HIS A 205 -2.73 -25.21 -7.18
N SER A 206 -2.93 -24.18 -8.01
CA SER A 206 -4.26 -23.64 -8.26
C SER A 206 -5.19 -24.64 -8.95
N GLY A 207 -4.64 -25.43 -9.87
CA GLY A 207 -5.31 -26.52 -10.58
C GLY A 207 -5.73 -27.63 -9.61
N PHE A 208 -4.81 -28.09 -8.77
CA PHE A 208 -5.07 -29.09 -7.75
C PHE A 208 -6.20 -28.65 -6.80
N CYS A 209 -6.15 -27.41 -6.31
CA CYS A 209 -7.22 -26.83 -5.48
C CYS A 209 -8.58 -26.73 -6.20
N ARG A 210 -8.59 -26.74 -7.54
CA ARG A 210 -9.79 -26.76 -8.39
C ARG A 210 -10.14 -28.16 -8.90
N GLN A 211 -9.41 -29.19 -8.46
CA GLN A 211 -9.52 -30.57 -8.93
C GLN A 211 -9.39 -30.69 -10.46
N ARG A 212 -8.46 -29.91 -11.03
CA ARG A 212 -8.16 -29.91 -12.47
C ARG A 212 -6.66 -30.05 -12.68
N LEU A 213 -6.27 -31.00 -13.50
CA LEU A 213 -4.87 -31.15 -13.89
C LEU A 213 -4.60 -30.12 -15.00
N LEU A 214 -3.68 -29.20 -14.75
CA LEU A 214 -3.29 -28.18 -15.72
C LEU A 214 -2.09 -28.66 -16.54
N PRO A 215 -2.06 -28.39 -17.86
CA PRO A 215 -0.95 -28.78 -18.73
C PRO A 215 0.38 -28.17 -18.26
N ASP A 216 0.36 -26.94 -17.73
CA ASP A 216 1.54 -26.28 -17.17
C ASP A 216 2.26 -27.12 -16.09
N LEU A 217 1.50 -27.82 -15.24
CA LEU A 217 2.06 -28.68 -14.20
C LEU A 217 2.58 -29.99 -14.79
N VAL A 218 1.85 -30.58 -15.75
CA VAL A 218 2.27 -31.79 -16.46
C VAL A 218 3.61 -31.54 -17.15
N ASP A 219 3.72 -30.45 -17.90
CA ASP A 219 4.96 -30.03 -18.57
C ASP A 219 6.10 -29.80 -17.57
N TYR A 220 5.79 -29.20 -16.42
CA TYR A 220 6.78 -28.97 -15.37
C TYR A 220 7.30 -30.28 -14.77
N CYS A 221 6.40 -31.24 -14.47
CA CYS A 221 6.80 -32.54 -13.97
C CYS A 221 7.57 -33.35 -15.02
N TRP A 222 7.10 -33.35 -16.27
CA TRP A 222 7.72 -34.08 -17.37
C TRP A 222 9.14 -33.57 -17.67
N SER A 223 9.31 -32.25 -17.82
CA SER A 223 10.61 -31.63 -18.11
C SER A 223 11.67 -31.86 -17.03
N ARG A 224 11.25 -32.13 -15.79
CA ARG A 224 12.13 -32.37 -14.65
C ARG A 224 12.16 -33.82 -14.17
N LYS A 225 11.51 -34.74 -14.90
CA LYS A 225 11.38 -36.17 -14.53
C LYS A 225 10.84 -36.36 -13.10
N LEU A 226 9.85 -35.55 -12.73
CA LEU A 226 9.19 -35.57 -11.42
C LEU A 226 7.88 -36.39 -11.47
N PRO A 227 7.43 -36.95 -10.34
CA PRO A 227 6.19 -37.73 -10.31
C PRO A 227 4.98 -36.86 -10.69
N LEU A 228 4.08 -37.45 -11.49
CA LEU A 228 2.85 -36.80 -11.90
C LEU A 228 1.75 -37.03 -10.86
N ILE A 229 0.80 -36.10 -10.78
CA ILE A 229 -0.37 -36.23 -9.91
C ILE A 229 -1.39 -37.11 -10.61
N GLU A 230 -1.64 -38.30 -10.05
CA GLU A 230 -2.61 -39.27 -10.57
C GLU A 230 -4.03 -39.02 -10.06
N ASN A 231 -4.16 -38.48 -8.85
CA ASN A 231 -5.42 -38.36 -8.12
C ASN A 231 -5.44 -37.11 -7.23
N PHE A 232 -6.61 -36.50 -7.04
CA PHE A 232 -6.78 -35.30 -6.19
C PHE A 232 -7.04 -35.61 -4.71
N GLY A 233 -6.69 -36.83 -4.28
CA GLY A 233 -6.78 -37.27 -2.90
C GLY A 233 -5.52 -36.96 -2.10
N GLN A 234 -5.37 -37.60 -0.93
CA GLN A 234 -4.21 -37.40 -0.06
C GLN A 234 -2.89 -37.82 -0.74
N SER A 235 -2.92 -38.88 -1.54
CA SER A 235 -1.74 -39.35 -2.28
C SER A 235 -1.21 -38.28 -3.23
N GLY A 236 -2.06 -37.72 -4.09
CA GLY A 236 -1.64 -36.64 -4.99
C GLY A 236 -1.30 -35.33 -4.27
N ALA A 237 -1.91 -35.04 -3.12
CA ALA A 237 -1.50 -33.92 -2.28
C ALA A 237 -0.07 -34.09 -1.78
N ASN A 238 0.28 -35.29 -1.31
CA ASN A 238 1.65 -35.63 -0.89
C ASN A 238 2.63 -35.55 -2.08
N THR A 239 2.23 -36.03 -3.26
CA THR A 239 3.04 -35.91 -4.49
C THR A 239 3.29 -34.46 -4.86
N LEU A 240 2.27 -33.60 -4.83
CA LEU A 240 2.42 -32.17 -5.15
C LEU A 240 3.30 -31.45 -4.13
N CYS A 241 3.14 -31.75 -2.83
CA CYS A 241 4.03 -31.23 -1.80
C CYS A 241 5.48 -31.71 -1.99
N LYS A 242 5.71 -32.97 -2.38
CA LYS A 242 7.05 -33.49 -2.70
C LYS A 242 7.65 -32.80 -3.93
N VAL A 243 6.85 -32.52 -4.96
CA VAL A 243 7.28 -31.75 -6.14
C VAL A 243 7.64 -30.31 -5.77
N ALA A 244 6.92 -29.70 -4.82
CA ALA A 244 7.12 -28.31 -4.41
C ALA A 244 8.29 -28.12 -3.42
N HIS A 245 8.50 -29.09 -2.53
CA HIS A 245 9.41 -28.96 -1.39
C HIS A 245 10.56 -29.97 -1.40
N GLY A 246 10.60 -30.89 -2.37
CA GLY A 246 11.52 -32.02 -2.36
C GLY A 246 11.20 -32.95 -1.18
N ASP A 247 12.24 -33.37 -0.47
CA ASP A 247 12.11 -34.28 0.68
C ASP A 247 11.87 -33.56 2.02
N TYR A 248 11.74 -32.22 2.00
CA TYR A 248 11.45 -31.44 3.20
C TYR A 248 9.95 -31.45 3.53
N SER A 249 9.62 -31.46 4.83
CA SER A 249 8.25 -31.19 5.27
C SER A 249 7.85 -29.74 4.95
N CYS A 250 6.56 -29.47 4.71
CA CYS A 250 6.09 -28.12 4.35
C CYS A 250 6.46 -27.04 5.39
N ASN A 251 6.48 -27.40 6.68
CA ASN A 251 6.83 -26.47 7.75
C ASN A 251 8.34 -26.18 7.76
N LEU A 252 9.17 -27.23 7.63
CA LEU A 252 10.63 -27.07 7.57
C LEU A 252 11.05 -26.29 6.32
N TRP A 253 10.44 -26.60 5.18
CA TRP A 253 10.64 -25.87 3.94
C TRP A 253 10.26 -24.39 4.09
N ALA A 254 9.14 -24.08 4.74
CA ALA A 254 8.73 -22.68 4.99
C ALA A 254 9.77 -21.91 5.83
N MET A 255 10.36 -22.55 6.85
CA MET A 255 11.44 -21.93 7.65
C MET A 255 12.69 -21.67 6.81
N ILE A 256 13.15 -22.66 6.04
CA ILE A 256 14.30 -22.50 5.13
C ILE A 256 14.02 -21.42 4.08
N PHE A 257 12.80 -21.40 3.55
CA PHE A 257 12.35 -20.41 2.58
C PHE A 257 12.45 -18.99 3.14
N ILE A 258 12.04 -18.75 4.39
CA ILE A 258 12.13 -17.40 5.00
C ILE A 258 13.57 -16.88 4.97
N PHE A 259 14.54 -17.67 5.45
CA PHE A 259 15.95 -17.26 5.44
C PHE A 259 16.48 -17.03 4.02
N LYS A 260 16.19 -17.97 3.11
CA LYS A 260 16.62 -17.86 1.71
C LYS A 260 16.00 -16.65 1.02
N ASN A 261 14.74 -16.34 1.30
CA ASN A 261 14.00 -15.23 0.69
C ASN A 261 14.53 -13.88 1.17
N ILE A 262 14.88 -13.76 2.46
CA ILE A 262 15.53 -12.55 3.00
C ILE A 262 16.78 -12.22 2.20
N LEU A 263 17.64 -13.21 1.94
CA LEU A 263 18.92 -13.00 1.24
C LEU A 263 18.75 -12.80 -0.27
N THR A 264 17.87 -13.58 -0.92
CA THR A 264 17.76 -13.57 -2.38
C THR A 264 16.79 -12.53 -2.93
N MET A 265 15.80 -12.11 -2.14
CA MET A 265 14.74 -11.19 -2.56
C MET A 265 14.66 -9.95 -1.69
N GLY A 266 14.63 -10.11 -0.36
CA GLY A 266 14.45 -8.99 0.57
C GLY A 266 15.59 -7.98 0.53
N VAL A 267 16.83 -8.43 0.76
CA VAL A 267 18.01 -7.56 0.79
C VAL A 267 18.27 -6.89 -0.57
N PRO A 268 18.24 -7.59 -1.73
CA PRO A 268 18.43 -6.94 -3.03
C PRO A 268 17.34 -5.92 -3.39
N LEU A 269 16.12 -6.08 -2.87
CA LEU A 269 15.02 -5.13 -3.10
C LEU A 269 15.15 -3.88 -2.22
N TYR A 270 15.34 -4.05 -0.91
CA TYR A 270 15.31 -2.94 0.05
C TYR A 270 16.67 -2.27 0.26
N GLY A 271 17.77 -2.98 0.02
CA GLY A 271 19.13 -2.49 0.23
C GLY A 271 19.47 -1.26 -0.61
N PRO A 272 19.35 -1.32 -1.95
CA PRO A 272 19.65 -0.18 -2.81
C PRO A 272 18.78 1.04 -2.47
N LEU A 273 17.49 0.84 -2.23
CA LEU A 273 16.56 1.93 -1.89
C LEU A 273 16.96 2.62 -0.59
N ARG A 274 17.28 1.84 0.46
CA ARG A 274 17.69 2.39 1.75
C ARG A 274 19.03 3.10 1.65
N PHE A 275 19.97 2.52 0.92
CA PHE A 275 21.26 3.14 0.67
C PHE A 275 21.10 4.51 -0.02
N VAL A 276 20.30 4.58 -1.09
CA VAL A 276 20.00 5.84 -1.78
C VAL A 276 19.30 6.83 -0.86
N SER A 277 18.31 6.40 -0.07
CA SER A 277 17.60 7.30 0.85
C SER A 277 18.49 7.84 1.97
N MET A 278 19.38 7.00 2.51
CA MET A 278 20.37 7.39 3.51
C MET A 278 21.35 8.39 2.90
N LEU A 279 21.85 8.11 1.71
CA LEU A 279 22.74 9.02 1.01
C LEU A 279 22.03 10.29 0.56
N ALA A 280 20.74 10.33 0.26
CA ALA A 280 20.07 11.56 -0.17
C ALA A 280 19.72 12.47 1.02
N PHE A 281 19.13 11.91 2.08
CA PHE A 281 18.51 12.69 3.14
C PHE A 281 19.30 12.71 4.45
N GLN A 282 20.21 11.75 4.67
CA GLN A 282 20.92 11.58 5.94
C GLN A 282 22.42 11.84 5.84
N ARG A 283 22.91 12.51 4.77
CA ARG A 283 24.35 12.80 4.55
C ARG A 283 25.03 13.41 5.77
N ARG A 284 24.42 14.46 6.35
CA ARG A 284 24.98 15.15 7.52
C ARG A 284 25.11 14.20 8.72
N ARG A 285 24.06 13.43 9.01
CA ARG A 285 24.04 12.46 10.12
C ARG A 285 25.02 11.30 9.91
N LEU A 286 25.17 10.85 8.66
CA LEU A 286 26.13 9.82 8.26
C LEU A 286 27.57 10.28 8.51
N MET A 287 27.88 11.55 8.28
CA MET A 287 29.21 12.12 8.54
C MET A 287 29.49 12.30 10.04
N THR A 288 28.50 12.69 10.84
CA THR A 288 28.70 12.86 12.29
C THR A 288 28.77 11.53 13.04
N ASN A 289 27.96 10.54 12.65
CA ASN A 289 27.87 9.24 13.34
C ASN A 289 27.61 8.11 12.33
N PRO A 290 28.67 7.57 11.67
CA PRO A 290 28.51 6.64 10.56
C PRO A 290 27.98 5.28 11.01
N VAL A 291 28.56 4.68 12.06
CA VAL A 291 28.25 3.30 12.47
C VAL A 291 26.80 3.17 12.95
N SER A 292 26.34 4.07 13.82
CA SER A 292 24.99 4.03 14.37
C SER A 292 23.93 4.26 13.29
N THR A 293 24.19 5.18 12.35
CA THR A 293 23.29 5.47 11.22
C THR A 293 23.20 4.28 10.27
N ILE A 294 24.33 3.65 9.93
CA ILE A 294 24.36 2.46 9.07
C ILE A 294 23.63 1.30 9.77
N MET A 295 23.94 1.01 11.03
CA MET A 295 23.32 -0.09 11.78
C MET A 295 21.80 0.09 11.92
N GLN A 296 21.33 1.31 12.18
CA GLN A 296 19.90 1.62 12.23
C GLN A 296 19.22 1.36 10.87
N ASN A 297 19.84 1.78 9.78
CA ASN A 297 19.32 1.57 8.43
C ASN A 297 19.34 0.08 8.03
N VAL A 298 20.39 -0.66 8.38
CA VAL A 298 20.52 -2.11 8.15
C VAL A 298 19.48 -2.89 8.97
N ARG A 299 19.31 -2.59 10.27
CA ARG A 299 18.26 -3.21 11.08
C ARG A 299 16.88 -3.00 10.47
N SER A 300 16.60 -1.76 10.06
CA SER A 300 15.34 -1.42 9.44
C SER A 300 15.16 -2.09 8.06
N MET A 301 16.24 -2.30 7.30
CA MET A 301 16.26 -3.10 6.07
C MET A 301 15.88 -4.56 6.35
N LEU A 302 16.55 -5.20 7.31
CA LEU A 302 16.33 -6.59 7.69
C LEU A 302 14.90 -6.83 8.18
N ILE A 303 14.34 -5.90 8.96
CA ILE A 303 12.92 -5.96 9.36
C ILE A 303 11.99 -5.96 8.14
N SER A 304 12.28 -5.12 7.13
CA SER A 304 11.46 -5.04 5.91
C SER A 304 11.58 -6.31 5.06
N ALA A 305 12.80 -6.87 4.99
CA ALA A 305 13.05 -8.14 4.31
C ALA A 305 12.36 -9.31 5.01
N LEU A 306 12.42 -9.36 6.36
CA LEU A 306 11.74 -10.36 7.17
C LEU A 306 10.22 -10.27 7.01
N PHE A 307 9.65 -9.06 6.99
CA PHE A 307 8.24 -8.83 6.68
C PHE A 307 7.85 -9.49 5.34
N LEU A 308 8.57 -9.19 4.26
CA LEU A 308 8.26 -9.73 2.93
C LEU A 308 8.41 -11.27 2.87
N ALA A 309 9.45 -11.80 3.52
CA ALA A 309 9.70 -13.24 3.58
C ALA A 309 8.59 -13.97 4.37
N LEU A 310 8.18 -13.47 5.53
CA LEU A 310 7.07 -14.04 6.30
C LEU A 310 5.74 -13.92 5.57
N TYR A 311 5.48 -12.77 4.95
CA TYR A 311 4.29 -12.53 4.15
C TYR A 311 4.11 -13.59 3.06
N THR A 312 5.17 -13.81 2.27
CA THR A 312 5.16 -14.80 1.20
C THR A 312 5.13 -16.24 1.74
N ALA A 313 5.89 -16.53 2.80
CA ALA A 313 5.90 -17.85 3.42
C ALA A 313 4.52 -18.27 3.95
N ILE A 314 3.79 -17.37 4.60
CA ILE A 314 2.44 -17.65 5.11
C ILE A 314 1.47 -17.93 3.97
N ILE A 315 1.53 -17.18 2.86
CA ILE A 315 0.68 -17.43 1.68
C ILE A 315 1.00 -18.80 1.06
N LEU A 316 2.28 -19.12 0.87
CA LEU A 316 2.68 -20.42 0.32
C LEU A 316 2.30 -21.57 1.25
N ARG A 317 2.47 -21.40 2.56
CA ARG A 317 2.05 -22.38 3.57
C ARG A 317 0.54 -22.57 3.58
N SER A 318 -0.23 -21.50 3.38
CA SER A 318 -1.70 -21.52 3.25
C SER A 318 -2.13 -22.29 2.00
N ALA A 319 -1.42 -22.11 0.87
CA ALA A 319 -1.65 -22.88 -0.35
C ALA A 319 -1.37 -24.38 -0.13
N CYS A 320 -0.26 -24.72 0.53
CA CYS A 320 0.07 -26.11 0.88
C CYS A 320 -0.96 -26.72 1.83
N PHE A 321 -1.43 -25.94 2.82
CA PHE A 321 -2.48 -26.39 3.73
C PHE A 321 -3.77 -26.74 2.99
N GLY A 322 -4.18 -25.90 2.03
CA GLY A 322 -5.36 -26.16 1.21
C GLY A 322 -5.24 -27.42 0.35
N VAL A 323 -4.04 -27.72 -0.14
CA VAL A 323 -3.75 -28.98 -0.87
C VAL A 323 -3.82 -30.18 0.07
N GLN A 324 -3.23 -30.09 1.28
CA GLN A 324 -3.18 -31.17 2.26
C GLN A 324 -4.57 -31.55 2.81
N HIS A 325 -5.46 -30.58 3.05
CA HIS A 325 -6.80 -30.85 3.61
C HIS A 325 -7.84 -31.15 2.51
N ARG A 326 -7.70 -32.32 1.86
CA ARG A 326 -8.65 -32.86 0.84
C ARG A 326 -9.10 -31.85 -0.21
N GLY A 327 -8.16 -31.03 -0.71
CA GLY A 327 -8.45 -29.97 -1.65
C GLY A 327 -9.43 -28.97 -1.05
N GLY A 328 -9.08 -28.35 0.08
CA GLY A 328 -9.85 -27.37 0.86
C GLY A 328 -10.37 -26.18 0.02
N GLY A 329 -10.06 -26.16 -1.26
CA GLY A 329 -10.69 -25.35 -2.25
C GLY A 329 -10.15 -23.94 -2.17
N THR A 330 -10.51 -23.18 -3.20
CA THR A 330 -10.09 -21.80 -3.31
C THR A 330 -10.45 -20.95 -2.09
N LYS A 331 -11.55 -21.27 -1.39
CA LYS A 331 -12.03 -20.50 -0.22
C LYS A 331 -11.10 -20.63 1.00
N THR A 332 -10.66 -21.84 1.37
CA THR A 332 -9.81 -22.03 2.55
C THR A 332 -8.43 -21.41 2.38
N VAL A 333 -7.80 -21.61 1.22
CA VAL A 333 -6.51 -20.99 0.88
C VAL A 333 -6.60 -19.47 0.98
N THR A 334 -7.69 -18.89 0.48
CA THR A 334 -7.93 -17.44 0.51
C THR A 334 -8.15 -16.94 1.95
N ALA A 335 -8.93 -17.66 2.75
CA ALA A 335 -9.17 -17.32 4.15
C ALA A 335 -7.88 -17.36 4.97
N LEU A 336 -7.09 -18.43 4.85
CA LEU A 336 -5.81 -18.58 5.56
C LEU A 336 -4.76 -17.55 5.12
N SER A 337 -4.76 -17.17 3.84
CA SER A 337 -3.87 -16.13 3.31
C SER A 337 -4.11 -14.75 3.94
N SER A 338 -5.26 -14.52 4.57
CA SER A 338 -5.52 -13.29 5.33
C SER A 338 -4.55 -13.12 6.50
N ILE A 339 -4.12 -14.24 7.11
CA ILE A 339 -3.19 -14.26 8.26
C ILE A 339 -1.82 -13.68 7.87
N ALA A 340 -1.45 -13.75 6.58
CA ALA A 340 -0.21 -13.15 6.09
C ALA A 340 -0.15 -11.63 6.36
N GLY A 341 -1.29 -10.95 6.45
CA GLY A 341 -1.36 -9.53 6.80
C GLY A 341 -0.82 -9.21 8.20
N LEU A 342 -0.80 -10.17 9.13
CA LEU A 342 -0.23 -9.99 10.48
C LEU A 342 1.28 -9.73 10.44
N ALA A 343 1.99 -10.17 9.39
CA ALA A 343 3.42 -9.89 9.22
C ALA A 343 3.72 -8.38 9.25
N THR A 344 2.73 -7.55 8.88
CA THR A 344 2.79 -6.08 8.90
C THR A 344 3.01 -5.51 10.30
N LEU A 345 2.83 -6.28 11.37
CA LEU A 345 3.22 -5.85 12.72
C LEU A 345 4.73 -5.65 12.88
N LEU A 346 5.56 -6.30 12.04
CA LEU A 346 7.01 -6.08 12.04
C LEU A 346 7.38 -4.69 11.52
N GLU A 347 6.55 -4.12 10.68
CA GLU A 347 6.76 -2.82 10.06
C GLU A 347 6.60 -1.69 11.10
N PRO A 348 7.31 -0.55 10.99
CA PRO A 348 7.09 0.58 11.87
C PRO A 348 5.71 1.20 11.62
N LYS A 349 5.01 1.63 12.69
CA LYS A 349 3.61 2.13 12.64
C LYS A 349 3.37 3.20 11.55
N GLY A 350 4.34 4.09 11.33
CA GLY A 350 4.25 5.12 10.28
C GLY A 350 4.29 4.61 8.83
N ARG A 351 4.69 3.35 8.59
CA ARG A 351 4.77 2.73 7.26
C ARG A 351 3.67 1.69 7.02
N ARG A 352 3.07 1.15 8.08
CA ARG A 352 2.05 0.09 8.01
C ARG A 352 0.82 0.51 7.21
N MET A 353 0.25 1.68 7.53
CA MET A 353 -0.95 2.16 6.84
C MET A 353 -0.67 2.44 5.36
N ASP A 354 0.47 3.07 5.04
CA ASP A 354 0.89 3.29 3.65
C ASP A 354 0.97 1.99 2.85
N LEU A 355 1.56 0.97 3.46
CA LEU A 355 1.72 -0.34 2.85
C LEU A 355 0.36 -1.03 2.68
N ALA A 356 -0.51 -0.95 3.69
CA ALA A 356 -1.86 -1.50 3.63
C ALA A 356 -2.69 -0.83 2.52
N LEU A 357 -2.61 0.49 2.37
CA LEU A 357 -3.27 1.24 1.29
C LEU A 357 -2.69 0.92 -0.09
N TYR A 358 -1.37 0.68 -0.17
CA TYR A 358 -0.73 0.22 -1.41
C TYR A 358 -1.19 -1.20 -1.80
N CYS A 359 -1.28 -2.12 -0.85
CA CYS A 359 -1.79 -3.47 -1.12
C CYS A 359 -3.29 -3.44 -1.42
N SER A 360 -4.07 -2.59 -0.77
CA SER A 360 -5.52 -2.54 -0.95
C SER A 360 -5.94 -2.03 -2.33
N MET A 361 -5.17 -1.16 -2.99
CA MET A 361 -5.45 -0.79 -4.38
C MET A 361 -5.34 -1.99 -5.35
N HIS A 362 -4.32 -2.85 -5.17
CA HIS A 362 -4.16 -4.07 -5.97
C HIS A 362 -5.23 -5.11 -5.63
N ALA A 363 -5.55 -5.25 -4.34
CA ALA A 363 -6.63 -6.11 -3.86
C ALA A 363 -7.99 -5.67 -4.46
N LEU A 364 -8.31 -4.37 -4.43
CA LEU A 364 -9.54 -3.82 -4.97
C LEU A 364 -9.67 -4.09 -6.48
N ARG A 365 -8.60 -3.84 -7.24
CA ARG A 365 -8.55 -4.16 -8.67
C ARG A 365 -8.81 -5.65 -8.91
N SER A 366 -8.09 -6.50 -8.19
CA SER A 366 -8.25 -7.96 -8.29
C SER A 366 -9.67 -8.40 -7.96
N PHE A 367 -10.28 -7.79 -6.93
CA PHE A 367 -11.64 -8.08 -6.50
C PHE A 367 -12.65 -7.71 -7.58
N LEU A 368 -12.62 -6.47 -8.10
CA LEU A 368 -13.55 -5.99 -9.12
C LEU A 368 -13.50 -6.84 -10.38
N LEU A 369 -12.29 -7.13 -10.88
CA LEU A 369 -12.13 -7.98 -12.06
C LEU A 369 -12.53 -9.44 -11.79
N THR A 370 -12.30 -9.96 -10.58
CA THR A 370 -12.79 -11.28 -10.19
C THR A 370 -14.33 -11.33 -10.17
N GLN A 371 -15.00 -10.30 -9.63
CA GLN A 371 -16.46 -10.25 -9.63
C GLN A 371 -17.01 -10.11 -11.06
N ASN A 372 -16.30 -9.39 -11.94
CA ASN A 372 -16.65 -9.32 -13.35
C ASN A 372 -16.52 -10.67 -14.06
N LEU A 373 -15.44 -11.41 -13.83
CA LEU A 373 -15.27 -12.78 -14.37
C LEU A 373 -16.36 -13.75 -13.87
N ARG A 374 -16.95 -13.48 -12.70
CA ARG A 374 -18.09 -14.25 -12.15
C ARG A 374 -19.46 -13.76 -12.65
N GLY A 375 -19.51 -12.76 -13.54
CA GLY A 375 -20.75 -12.18 -14.06
C GLY A 375 -21.53 -11.32 -13.06
N ARG A 376 -20.96 -10.97 -11.90
CA ARG A 376 -21.65 -10.21 -10.84
C ARG A 376 -21.56 -8.69 -11.01
N LEU A 377 -20.48 -8.20 -11.62
CA LEU A 377 -20.25 -6.78 -11.86
C LEU A 377 -19.90 -6.53 -13.33
N PRO A 378 -20.38 -5.44 -13.95
CA PRO A 378 -19.94 -5.05 -15.28
C PRO A 378 -18.47 -4.63 -15.27
N TYR A 379 -17.80 -4.76 -16.42
CA TYR A 379 -16.42 -4.30 -16.55
C TYR A 379 -16.39 -2.77 -16.39
N PRO A 380 -15.48 -2.22 -15.57
CA PRO A 380 -15.44 -0.78 -15.31
C PRO A 380 -15.12 -0.01 -16.60
N ARG A 381 -16.12 0.70 -17.12
CA ARG A 381 -15.96 1.58 -18.28
C ARG A 381 -15.00 2.72 -17.95
N HIS A 382 -14.27 3.22 -18.94
CA HIS A 382 -13.29 4.27 -18.71
C HIS A 382 -13.89 5.59 -18.20
N TRP A 383 -15.12 5.94 -18.61
CA TRP A 383 -15.78 7.12 -18.04
C TRP A 383 -15.91 7.00 -16.52
N PHE A 384 -16.15 5.79 -16.00
CA PHE A 384 -16.42 5.55 -14.59
C PHE A 384 -15.14 5.66 -13.78
N VAL A 385 -14.04 5.13 -14.34
CA VAL A 385 -12.70 5.32 -13.78
C VAL A 385 -12.34 6.81 -13.73
N CYS A 386 -12.65 7.56 -14.78
CA CYS A 386 -12.42 9.01 -14.82
C CYS A 386 -13.25 9.76 -13.78
N THR A 387 -14.54 9.47 -13.64
CA THR A 387 -15.39 10.16 -12.65
C THR A 387 -14.98 9.83 -11.22
N VAL A 388 -14.71 8.57 -10.90
CA VAL A 388 -14.21 8.16 -9.58
C VAL A 388 -12.88 8.84 -9.27
N TYR A 389 -11.98 8.93 -10.25
CA TYR A 389 -10.71 9.64 -10.09
C TYR A 389 -10.91 11.13 -9.77
N LEU A 390 -11.73 11.85 -10.54
CA LEU A 390 -12.01 13.27 -10.31
C LEU A 390 -12.61 13.50 -8.92
N LEU A 391 -13.62 12.70 -8.55
CA LEU A 391 -14.26 12.78 -7.23
C LEU A 391 -13.29 12.45 -6.10
N SER A 392 -12.38 11.50 -6.30
CA SER A 392 -11.37 11.14 -5.30
C SER A 392 -10.38 12.29 -5.06
N VAL A 393 -9.91 12.95 -6.12
CA VAL A 393 -9.04 14.14 -5.99
C VAL A 393 -9.81 15.30 -5.36
N GLY A 394 -11.02 15.58 -5.85
CA GLY A 394 -11.91 16.61 -5.32
C GLY A 394 -12.15 16.44 -3.82
N PHE A 395 -12.44 15.22 -3.38
CA PHE A 395 -12.62 14.91 -1.96
C PHE A 395 -11.34 15.07 -1.14
N LEU A 396 -10.17 14.68 -1.66
CA LEU A 396 -8.89 14.89 -0.95
C LEU A 396 -8.55 16.38 -0.81
N CYS A 397 -8.80 17.18 -1.85
CA CYS A 397 -8.65 18.64 -1.81
C CYS A 397 -9.64 19.29 -0.84
N TYR A 398 -10.91 18.87 -0.87
CA TYR A 398 -11.92 19.30 0.11
C TYR A 398 -11.47 19.02 1.55
N GLN A 399 -10.98 17.80 1.81
CA GLN A 399 -10.49 17.41 3.12
C GLN A 399 -9.22 18.18 3.55
N TYR A 400 -8.39 18.58 2.58
CA TYR A 400 -7.20 19.39 2.83
C TYR A 400 -7.55 20.80 3.33
N GLU A 401 -8.60 21.40 2.77
CA GLU A 401 -9.06 22.74 3.17
C GLU A 401 -9.78 22.73 4.52
N GLU A 402 -10.63 21.74 4.79
CA GLU A 402 -11.37 21.72 6.05
C GLU A 402 -10.56 21.20 7.23
N GLU A 403 -10.04 19.98 7.14
CA GLU A 403 -9.38 19.30 8.26
C GLU A 403 -8.15 18.53 7.75
N PRO A 404 -7.02 19.23 7.52
CA PRO A 404 -5.81 18.60 6.99
C PRO A 404 -5.23 17.54 7.92
N LYS A 405 -5.60 17.56 9.22
CA LYS A 405 -5.16 16.61 10.25
C LYS A 405 -5.66 15.18 10.00
N LEU A 406 -6.78 15.00 9.29
CA LEU A 406 -7.33 13.69 8.94
C LEU A 406 -6.68 13.05 7.71
N LEU A 407 -6.00 13.84 6.87
CA LEU A 407 -5.24 13.32 5.74
C LEU A 407 -4.02 12.55 6.24
N ASP A 408 -3.75 11.43 5.56
CA ASP A 408 -2.52 10.69 5.76
C ASP A 408 -1.29 11.61 5.59
N ARG A 409 -0.24 11.35 6.39
CA ARG A 409 0.94 12.22 6.48
C ARG A 409 1.57 12.44 5.11
N ARG A 410 1.65 11.41 4.26
CA ARG A 410 2.27 11.56 2.93
C ARG A 410 1.43 12.40 1.98
N VAL A 411 0.11 12.20 1.98
CA VAL A 411 -0.80 12.98 1.13
C VAL A 411 -0.76 14.44 1.54
N ARG A 412 -0.77 14.71 2.85
CA ARG A 412 -0.62 16.06 3.40
C ARG A 412 0.71 16.69 3.01
N THR A 413 1.83 15.98 3.17
CA THR A 413 3.15 16.47 2.77
C THR A 413 3.24 16.68 1.26
N ALA A 414 2.66 15.79 0.45
CA ALA A 414 2.64 15.93 -1.00
C ALA A 414 1.82 17.14 -1.44
N LEU A 415 0.62 17.35 -0.89
CA LEU A 415 -0.21 18.51 -1.19
C LEU A 415 0.48 19.82 -0.78
N ARG A 416 1.10 19.87 0.41
CA ARG A 416 1.90 21.03 0.84
C ARG A 416 3.04 21.33 -0.11
N LEU A 417 3.78 20.31 -0.54
CA LEU A 417 4.91 20.47 -1.47
C LEU A 417 4.43 20.88 -2.87
N LEU A 418 3.29 20.35 -3.33
CA LEU A 418 2.68 20.73 -4.60
C LEU A 418 2.16 22.17 -4.58
N LEU A 419 1.64 22.64 -3.44
CA LEU A 419 1.11 23.99 -3.29
C LEU A 419 2.15 25.02 -2.80
N ASP A 420 3.39 24.57 -2.55
CA ASP A 420 4.48 25.37 -1.97
C ASP A 420 4.15 26.01 -0.61
N GLU A 421 3.32 25.35 0.20
CA GLU A 421 2.89 25.84 1.50
C GLU A 421 3.93 25.44 2.58
N GLN A 422 4.52 26.42 3.25
CA GLN A 422 5.50 26.20 4.32
C GLN A 422 4.84 25.56 5.56
N SER A 423 5.58 24.71 6.26
CA SER A 423 5.11 24.12 7.52
C SER A 423 5.05 25.22 8.59
N PRO A 424 4.04 25.22 9.50
CA PRO A 424 3.91 26.23 10.55
C PRO A 424 5.16 26.38 11.44
N ALA A 425 5.98 25.32 11.58
CA ALA A 425 7.25 25.35 12.30
C ALA A 425 8.36 26.20 11.61
N ALA A 426 8.31 26.34 10.28
CA ALA A 426 9.28 27.14 9.54
C ALA A 426 8.96 28.64 9.59
N LEU A 427 7.69 29.00 9.80
CA LEU A 427 7.28 30.40 10.01
C LEU A 427 7.72 30.90 11.39
N THR A 428 7.71 30.03 12.41
CA THR A 428 8.16 30.38 13.77
C THR A 428 9.67 30.64 13.83
N GLU A 429 10.50 29.90 13.08
CA GLU A 429 11.95 30.17 12.97
C GLU A 429 12.25 31.43 12.15
N LYS A 430 11.41 31.77 11.16
CA LYS A 430 11.62 32.92 10.28
C LYS A 430 11.14 34.25 10.88
N GLU A 431 10.18 34.22 11.81
CA GLU A 431 9.73 35.39 12.58
C GLU A 431 10.52 35.62 13.87
N THR A 432 11.25 34.62 14.40
CA THR A 432 12.15 34.84 15.55
C THR A 432 13.53 35.38 15.15
N SER A 433 13.91 35.27 13.88
CA SER A 433 15.19 35.75 13.35
C SER A 433 15.29 37.25 12.97
N PRO A 434 14.23 38.08 12.87
CA PRO A 434 14.37 39.53 12.70
C PRO A 434 14.55 40.29 14.02
N LEU A 435 14.23 39.70 15.19
CA LEU A 435 14.31 40.40 16.49
C LEU A 435 15.59 40.13 17.29
N ALA A 436 16.38 39.12 16.91
CA ALA A 436 17.62 38.76 17.62
C ALA A 436 18.87 39.51 17.14
N SER A 437 18.78 40.35 16.10
CA SER A 437 19.95 41.05 15.53
C SER A 437 20.15 42.50 16.03
N ALA A 438 19.41 42.94 17.05
CA ALA A 438 19.49 44.32 17.56
C ALA A 438 19.98 44.44 19.01
N ALA A 439 20.34 43.33 19.68
CA ALA A 439 20.77 43.34 21.09
C ALA A 439 22.06 42.54 21.30
N ALA A 440 23.10 42.86 20.54
CA ALA A 440 24.45 42.32 20.78
C ALA A 440 25.52 43.36 20.38
N SER A 441 25.53 44.48 21.08
CA SER A 441 26.73 45.28 21.28
C SER A 441 26.78 45.62 22.76
N THR A 442 27.70 44.99 23.50
CA THR A 442 28.64 45.56 24.47
C THR A 442 29.01 44.46 25.49
N TYR A 443 30.31 44.38 25.79
CA TYR A 443 31.00 43.68 26.88
C TYR A 443 31.78 42.39 26.55
N ASP A 444 33.08 42.62 26.29
CA ASP A 444 34.23 41.76 26.54
C ASP A 444 34.45 41.49 28.04
N GLY A 445 35.11 40.37 28.37
CA GLY A 445 35.88 40.25 29.62
C GLY A 445 35.93 38.88 30.30
N ALA A 446 36.80 38.01 29.78
CA ALA A 446 37.73 37.11 30.49
C ALA A 446 37.31 36.11 31.61
N GLU A 447 38.08 35.00 31.59
CA GLU A 447 38.36 34.00 32.62
C GLU A 447 37.44 32.77 32.81
N ALA A 448 38.02 31.61 32.45
CA ALA A 448 37.79 30.31 33.07
C ALA A 448 38.95 30.07 34.07
N PRO A 449 38.84 29.19 35.10
CA PRO A 449 38.98 27.74 34.83
C PRO A 449 38.29 26.73 35.80
N ALA A 450 38.13 25.51 35.27
CA ALA A 450 38.37 24.18 35.86
C ALA A 450 37.44 23.51 36.92
N GLU A 451 37.44 22.16 36.81
CA GLU A 451 37.04 21.06 37.72
C GLU A 451 35.56 20.58 37.71
N SER A 452 35.25 19.38 37.14
CA SER A 452 35.31 18.00 37.72
C SER A 452 34.10 17.71 38.64
N ARG A 453 33.34 16.61 38.66
CA ARG A 453 33.23 15.31 37.96
C ARG A 453 31.99 14.61 38.60
N CYS A 454 31.22 13.84 37.82
CA CYS A 454 30.42 12.63 38.16
C CYS A 454 29.55 12.54 39.45
N GLY A 455 28.31 12.04 39.32
CA GLY A 455 27.65 11.29 40.42
C GLY A 455 26.10 11.29 40.42
N GLN A 456 25.51 10.09 40.32
CA GLN A 456 24.08 9.78 40.52
C GLN A 456 23.68 9.78 42.01
N SER A 457 22.43 10.17 42.33
CA SER A 457 21.49 9.49 43.26
C SER A 457 20.23 10.38 43.47
N GLN A 458 19.02 9.95 43.09
CA GLN A 458 17.98 9.30 43.93
C GLN A 458 17.55 10.02 45.23
N GLY A 459 16.22 10.25 45.33
CA GLY A 459 15.42 10.43 46.55
C GLY A 459 13.95 10.68 46.14
N LYS A 460 13.07 9.67 46.06
CA LYS A 460 12.17 9.10 47.10
C LYS A 460 11.31 10.12 47.87
N ALA A 461 9.99 10.02 47.69
CA ALA A 461 8.97 10.21 48.73
C ALA A 461 7.81 9.23 48.50
N SER A 462 7.43 8.51 49.56
CA SER A 462 6.42 7.45 49.63
C SER A 462 5.19 7.90 50.43
N ALA A 463 4.01 7.37 50.09
CA ALA A 463 2.89 7.01 50.99
C ALA A 463 1.87 6.23 50.12
N SER A 464 1.63 4.91 50.22
CA SER A 464 1.21 3.98 51.30
C SER A 464 -0.30 3.95 51.60
N ARG A 465 -0.80 2.70 51.77
CA ARG A 465 -2.14 2.19 52.16
C ARG A 465 -3.18 1.99 51.04
N GLN A 466 -3.92 0.88 50.93
CA GLN A 466 -3.97 -0.39 51.68
C GLN A 466 -4.76 -1.44 50.88
N HIS A 467 -4.43 -2.71 51.09
CA HIS A 467 -5.12 -3.91 50.63
C HIS A 467 -6.57 -4.04 51.13
N ARG A 468 -7.45 -4.64 50.30
CA ARG A 468 -8.57 -5.47 50.80
C ARG A 468 -8.70 -6.74 49.96
N VAL A 469 -8.56 -7.86 50.65
CA VAL A 469 -8.76 -9.24 50.20
C VAL A 469 -10.25 -9.58 50.29
N LEU A 470 -10.79 -10.31 49.31
CA LEU A 470 -11.98 -11.15 49.45
C LEU A 470 -11.85 -12.33 48.49
N CYS A 471 -11.69 -13.53 49.06
CA CYS A 471 -11.86 -14.83 48.41
C CYS A 471 -13.35 -15.24 48.41
N VAL A 472 -13.63 -16.42 47.82
CA VAL A 472 -14.88 -17.23 47.86
C VAL A 472 -15.81 -16.90 46.66
N ASP A 473 -16.22 -17.77 45.73
CA ASP A 473 -16.29 -19.23 45.60
C ASP A 473 -16.37 -19.65 44.10
N ALA A 474 -15.93 -20.89 43.80
CA ALA A 474 -16.44 -21.72 42.70
C ALA A 474 -17.09 -22.96 43.36
N PRO A 475 -18.18 -23.57 42.85
CA PRO A 475 -18.07 -24.43 41.66
C PRO A 475 -19.36 -24.57 40.80
N ARG A 476 -19.23 -25.07 39.57
CA ARG A 476 -19.90 -26.31 39.07
C ARG A 476 -19.75 -26.50 37.57
N ALA A 477 -19.32 -27.70 37.21
CA ALA A 477 -19.42 -28.33 35.91
C ALA A 477 -20.84 -28.89 35.69
N VAL A 478 -21.34 -28.87 34.44
CA VAL A 478 -22.37 -29.79 33.91
C VAL A 478 -22.25 -29.88 32.37
N ASP A 479 -21.77 -31.02 31.91
CA ASP A 479 -22.22 -31.93 30.83
C ASP A 479 -22.45 -31.49 29.35
N LEU A 480 -21.70 -32.20 28.49
CA LEU A 480 -22.07 -32.59 27.11
C LEU A 480 -23.27 -33.56 27.11
N PRO A 481 -23.93 -33.75 25.95
CA PRO A 481 -24.12 -35.13 25.50
C PRO A 481 -23.81 -35.39 24.01
N GLU A 482 -23.55 -36.68 23.78
CA GLU A 482 -23.21 -37.43 22.57
C GLU A 482 -24.28 -37.51 21.47
N GLU A 483 -23.77 -37.73 20.26
CA GLU A 483 -24.20 -38.68 19.21
C GLU A 483 -25.62 -39.26 19.23
N THR A 484 -26.33 -39.10 18.11
CA THR A 484 -27.22 -40.15 17.58
C THR A 484 -27.12 -40.22 16.05
N ARG A 485 -26.68 -41.38 15.57
CA ARG A 485 -26.87 -41.85 14.19
C ARG A 485 -28.29 -42.39 14.06
N VAL A 486 -28.99 -42.03 12.99
CA VAL A 486 -29.97 -42.91 12.33
C VAL A 486 -29.76 -42.82 10.83
N THR A 487 -29.78 -44.00 10.22
CA THR A 487 -29.51 -44.39 8.85
C THR A 487 -30.71 -44.21 7.93
N GLU A 488 -30.44 -44.37 6.62
CA GLU A 488 -31.36 -44.72 5.52
C GLU A 488 -32.21 -43.63 4.86
N GLY A 489 -32.02 -43.53 3.53
CA GLY A 489 -32.75 -42.65 2.63
C GLY A 489 -32.11 -42.68 1.23
N MET A 490 -32.56 -43.65 0.43
CA MET A 490 -32.10 -44.01 -0.91
C MET A 490 -32.16 -42.87 -1.93
N GLY A 491 -31.43 -43.07 -3.03
CA GLY A 491 -31.15 -42.06 -4.03
C GLY A 491 -32.28 -41.75 -4.98
N GLN A 492 -32.35 -40.48 -5.40
CA GLN A 492 -33.05 -40.09 -6.62
C GLN A 492 -32.67 -38.66 -7.04
N GLN A 493 -31.42 -38.42 -7.44
CA GLN A 493 -31.09 -37.15 -8.13
C GLN A 493 -29.86 -37.21 -9.04
N ARG A 494 -29.56 -38.41 -9.56
CA ARG A 494 -28.73 -38.60 -10.76
C ARG A 494 -29.66 -38.87 -11.94
N ARG A 495 -30.15 -37.81 -12.60
CA ARG A 495 -30.66 -37.78 -14.00
C ARG A 495 -31.48 -36.49 -14.15
N HIS A 496 -30.83 -35.34 -14.30
CA HIS A 496 -31.44 -34.20 -15.00
C HIS A 496 -30.47 -33.10 -15.46
N TYR A 497 -29.17 -33.22 -15.19
CA TYR A 497 -28.18 -32.21 -15.64
C TYR A 497 -27.23 -32.72 -16.73
N ARG A 498 -27.74 -33.54 -17.66
CA ARG A 498 -26.98 -34.12 -18.78
C ARG A 498 -27.65 -33.80 -20.13
N ARG A 499 -28.02 -32.54 -20.34
CA ARG A 499 -28.47 -31.98 -21.64
C ARG A 499 -28.47 -30.45 -21.52
N SER A 500 -27.32 -29.80 -21.69
CA SER A 500 -27.15 -28.36 -22.04
C SER A 500 -25.67 -27.95 -22.16
N VAL A 501 -24.79 -28.82 -22.66
CA VAL A 501 -23.43 -28.41 -23.07
C VAL A 501 -23.10 -29.10 -24.39
N ALA A 502 -23.74 -28.64 -25.44
CA ALA A 502 -23.34 -28.88 -26.82
C ALA A 502 -23.86 -27.69 -27.63
N ALA A 503 -22.96 -26.75 -27.91
CA ALA A 503 -22.91 -25.91 -29.12
C ALA A 503 -22.22 -24.56 -28.82
N PHE A 504 -21.09 -24.37 -29.50
CA PHE A 504 -20.52 -23.14 -30.07
C PHE A 504 -19.01 -22.91 -29.81
N PRO A 505 -18.27 -22.50 -30.86
CA PRO A 505 -16.94 -23.02 -31.14
C PRO A 505 -15.81 -22.04 -30.85
N ALA A 506 -14.61 -22.60 -30.80
CA ALA A 506 -13.35 -21.91 -30.84
C ALA A 506 -13.12 -21.27 -32.23
N THR A 507 -12.99 -19.95 -32.30
CA THR A 507 -12.24 -19.27 -33.37
C THR A 507 -11.73 -17.89 -32.93
N LYS A 508 -10.43 -17.69 -33.14
CA LYS A 508 -9.71 -16.42 -33.39
C LYS A 508 -9.66 -15.36 -32.27
N PHE A 509 -8.60 -15.43 -31.46
CA PHE A 509 -7.92 -14.23 -30.96
C PHE A 509 -6.43 -14.35 -31.33
N LYS A 510 -6.10 -13.84 -32.52
CA LYS A 510 -4.75 -13.57 -33.00
C LYS A 510 -4.72 -12.07 -33.33
N GLU A 511 -3.58 -11.44 -33.05
CA GLU A 511 -3.22 -10.05 -33.38
C GLU A 511 -3.79 -8.95 -32.47
N GLN A 512 -2.98 -8.53 -31.50
CA GLN A 512 -2.37 -7.20 -31.50
C GLN A 512 -1.32 -7.15 -30.37
N GLN A 513 -0.07 -7.17 -30.81
CA GLN A 513 1.15 -7.00 -30.01
C GLN A 513 1.34 -5.54 -29.64
#